data_AF-A0A939JH12-F1
#
_entry.id   AF-A0A939JH12-F1
#
_cell.length_a   1.000
_cell.length_b   1.000
_cell.length_c   1.000
_cell.angle_alpha   90.00
_cell.angle_beta   90.00
_cell.angle_gamma   90.00
#
_symmetry.space_group_name_H-M   'P 1'
#
loop_
_entity.id
_entity.type
_entity.pdbx_description
1 polymer ?
#
loop_
_entity_poly.entity_id
_entity_poly.type
_entity_poly.pdbx_seq_one_letter_code
_entity_poly.pdbx_strand_id
1 'polypeptide(L)'
;MSTSRLDDFEGDIARARDLVGLGQSIGSMTNGLVDSTDLYRAALVQSVASWDRYVHGIVLDRAVDIMLGRLPAGSSSRIGLPLNSVAMLMNASGAAARELAAKSFFAERLATETYQRPDDVAAALAMVGVKAIWSTAFKNAQQAKVALGVIVDRRNKIVHQCDYDPIFPGTVTSLLSSDAIDALGVVSDTVHAIDPYCR
;
A
#
# COMPACT_ATOMS: atom_id res chain seq x y z
N MET A 1 -13.30 6.22 10.68
CA MET A 1 -12.99 5.37 9.52
C MET A 1 -11.48 5.25 9.29
N SER A 2 -10.66 6.28 9.52
CA SER A 2 -9.18 6.15 9.42
C SER A 2 -8.55 5.23 10.46
N THR A 3 -9.05 5.21 11.70
CA THR A 3 -8.53 4.31 12.75
C THR A 3 -8.62 2.83 12.36
N SER A 4 -9.71 2.41 11.70
CA SER A 4 -9.82 1.02 11.24
C SER A 4 -8.88 0.69 10.08
N ARG A 5 -8.40 1.67 9.30
CA ARG A 5 -7.44 1.42 8.21
C ARG A 5 -6.06 1.09 8.74
N LEU A 6 -5.63 1.77 9.81
CA LEU A 6 -4.37 1.48 10.47
C LEU A 6 -4.42 0.11 11.16
N ASP A 7 -5.51 -0.19 11.89
CA ASP A 7 -5.70 -1.49 12.54
C ASP A 7 -5.67 -2.66 11.53
N ASP A 8 -6.34 -2.46 10.39
CA ASP A 8 -6.34 -3.38 9.24
C ASP A 8 -4.92 -3.61 8.68
N PHE A 9 -4.15 -2.53 8.51
CA PHE A 9 -2.76 -2.60 8.06
C PHE A 9 -1.88 -3.33 9.07
N GLU A 10 -2.06 -3.09 10.37
CA GLU A 10 -1.32 -3.78 11.43
C GLU A 10 -1.60 -5.29 11.43
N GLY A 11 -2.85 -5.69 11.16
CA GLY A 11 -3.19 -7.09 10.93
C GLY A 11 -2.47 -7.66 9.70
N ASP A 12 -2.42 -6.92 8.60
CA ASP A 12 -1.78 -7.36 7.36
C ASP A 12 -0.26 -7.48 7.49
N ILE A 13 0.40 -6.56 8.19
CA ILE A 13 1.86 -6.59 8.41
C ILE A 13 2.25 -7.65 9.44
N ALA A 14 1.39 -7.93 10.44
CA ALA A 14 1.59 -9.06 11.35
C ALA A 14 1.61 -10.40 10.59
N ARG A 15 0.67 -10.60 9.64
CA ARG A 15 0.68 -11.78 8.77
C ARG A 15 1.96 -11.89 7.92
N ALA A 16 2.52 -10.77 7.49
CA ALA A 16 3.81 -10.77 6.81
C ALA A 16 4.96 -11.20 7.74
N ARG A 17 4.95 -10.78 9.01
CA ARG A 17 5.93 -11.24 10.02
C ARG A 17 5.79 -12.74 10.30
N ASP A 18 4.58 -13.26 10.33
CA ASP A 18 4.32 -14.69 10.51
C ASP A 18 4.94 -15.53 9.38
N LEU A 19 4.91 -15.05 8.13
CA LEU A 19 5.59 -15.72 7.00
C LEU A 19 7.10 -15.79 7.22
N VAL A 20 7.71 -14.75 7.79
CA VAL A 20 9.14 -14.78 8.13
C VAL A 20 9.40 -15.80 9.24
N GLY A 21 8.59 -15.81 10.31
CA GLY A 21 8.72 -16.80 11.39
C GLY A 21 8.52 -18.24 10.92
N LEU A 22 7.60 -18.46 9.98
CA LEU A 22 7.40 -19.77 9.35
C LEU A 22 8.63 -20.18 8.53
N GLY A 23 9.22 -19.26 7.78
CA GLY A 23 10.43 -19.52 7.00
C GLY A 23 11.62 -19.90 7.88
N GLN A 24 11.80 -19.19 8.99
CA GLN A 24 12.83 -19.52 9.99
C GLN A 24 12.59 -20.91 10.60
N SER A 25 11.33 -21.21 10.96
CA SER A 25 10.96 -22.49 11.55
C SER A 25 11.22 -23.67 10.61
N ILE A 26 10.81 -23.56 9.33
CA ILE A 26 11.06 -24.59 8.32
C ILE A 26 12.56 -24.77 8.06
N GLY A 27 13.30 -23.67 7.94
CA GLY A 27 14.76 -23.72 7.77
C GLY A 27 15.43 -24.45 8.95
N SER A 28 15.00 -24.15 10.18
CA SER A 28 15.52 -24.82 11.38
C SER A 28 15.13 -26.31 11.45
N MET A 29 13.87 -26.66 11.20
CA MET A 29 13.40 -28.05 11.28
C MET A 29 14.05 -28.96 10.24
N THR A 30 14.41 -28.40 9.08
CA THR A 30 15.01 -29.14 7.97
C THR A 30 16.53 -29.04 7.94
N ASN A 31 17.15 -28.36 8.91
CA ASN A 31 18.59 -28.03 8.91
C ASN A 31 19.06 -27.40 7.58
N GLY A 32 18.22 -26.55 6.99
CA GLY A 32 18.50 -25.89 5.71
C GLY A 32 18.38 -26.77 4.47
N LEU A 33 17.90 -28.02 4.58
CA LEU A 33 17.67 -28.89 3.42
C LEU A 33 16.52 -28.40 2.52
N VAL A 34 15.55 -27.69 3.11
CA VAL A 34 14.47 -27.02 2.37
C VAL A 34 14.76 -25.53 2.35
N ASP A 35 14.88 -24.97 1.15
CA ASP A 35 14.99 -23.52 0.98
C ASP A 35 13.67 -22.84 1.36
N SER A 36 13.69 -22.10 2.46
CA SER A 36 12.56 -21.34 2.98
C SER A 36 12.60 -19.86 2.61
N THR A 37 13.57 -19.42 1.80
CA THR A 37 13.74 -17.99 1.46
C THR A 37 12.57 -17.44 0.65
N ASP A 38 11.80 -18.30 -0.03
CA ASP A 38 10.56 -17.90 -0.69
C ASP A 38 9.47 -17.43 0.28
N LEU A 39 9.51 -17.86 1.55
CA LEU A 39 8.63 -17.31 2.57
C LEU A 39 9.03 -15.89 2.96
N TYR A 40 10.32 -15.54 2.92
CA TYR A 40 10.80 -14.17 3.10
C TYR A 40 10.41 -13.29 1.91
N ARG A 41 10.48 -13.82 0.68
CA ARG A 41 10.00 -13.13 -0.52
C ARG A 41 8.50 -12.89 -0.47
N ALA A 42 7.73 -13.89 -0.05
CA ALA A 42 6.29 -13.78 0.14
C ALA A 42 5.94 -12.75 1.23
N ALA A 43 6.68 -12.71 2.35
CA ALA A 43 6.52 -11.69 3.38
C ALA A 43 6.73 -10.28 2.83
N LEU A 44 7.79 -10.06 2.04
CA LEU A 44 8.08 -8.77 1.41
C LEU A 44 6.94 -8.37 0.46
N VAL A 45 6.47 -9.29 -0.39
CA VAL A 45 5.32 -9.04 -1.28
C VAL A 45 4.07 -8.67 -0.48
N GLN A 46 3.77 -9.41 0.60
CA GLN A 46 2.63 -9.15 1.48
C GLN A 46 2.71 -7.76 2.14
N SER A 47 3.91 -7.33 2.56
CA SER A 47 4.09 -6.00 3.18
C SER A 47 3.85 -4.84 2.20
N VAL A 48 4.28 -4.98 0.94
CA VAL A 48 4.02 -3.95 -0.08
C VAL A 48 2.55 -3.97 -0.51
N ALA A 49 1.91 -5.14 -0.51
CA ALA A 49 0.47 -5.25 -0.76
C ALA A 49 -0.35 -4.62 0.38
N SER A 50 0.05 -4.76 1.64
CA SER A 50 -0.63 -4.11 2.77
C SER A 50 -0.49 -2.58 2.71
N TRP A 51 0.69 -2.09 2.35
CA TRP A 51 0.93 -0.67 2.06
C TRP A 51 0.00 -0.13 0.96
N ASP A 52 -0.07 -0.81 -0.17
CA ASP A 52 -0.93 -0.43 -1.29
C ASP A 52 -2.41 -0.39 -0.88
N ARG A 53 -2.87 -1.43 -0.18
CA ARG A 53 -4.25 -1.52 0.34
C ARG A 53 -4.57 -0.39 1.31
N TYR A 54 -3.65 -0.05 2.19
CA TYR A 54 -3.80 1.06 3.13
C TYR A 54 -4.02 2.39 2.38
N VAL A 55 -3.16 2.69 1.41
CA VAL A 55 -3.25 3.94 0.63
C VAL A 55 -4.54 3.97 -0.19
N HIS A 56 -4.93 2.86 -0.84
CA HIS A 56 -6.24 2.74 -1.51
C HIS A 56 -7.40 3.04 -0.57
N GLY A 57 -7.38 2.51 0.66
CA GLY A 57 -8.39 2.75 1.66
C GLY A 57 -8.54 4.25 2.00
N ILE A 58 -7.42 4.94 2.23
CA ILE A 58 -7.42 6.39 2.50
C ILE A 58 -7.97 7.18 1.30
N VAL A 59 -7.49 6.88 0.10
CA VAL A 59 -7.94 7.58 -1.12
C VAL A 59 -9.43 7.36 -1.34
N LEU A 60 -9.93 6.14 -1.16
CA LEU A 60 -11.35 5.81 -1.28
C LEU A 60 -12.20 6.58 -0.27
N ASP A 61 -11.85 6.52 1.02
CA ASP A 61 -12.63 7.15 2.09
C ASP A 61 -12.73 8.66 1.84
N ARG A 62 -11.61 9.32 1.52
CA ARG A 62 -11.57 10.76 1.26
C ARG A 62 -12.25 11.14 -0.06
N ALA A 63 -12.14 10.33 -1.11
CA ALA A 63 -12.84 10.57 -2.38
C ALA A 63 -14.37 10.58 -2.17
N VAL A 64 -14.87 9.64 -1.37
CA VAL A 64 -16.29 9.57 -0.99
C VAL A 64 -16.69 10.80 -0.19
N ASP A 65 -15.89 11.20 0.81
CA ASP A 65 -16.19 12.39 1.61
C ASP A 65 -16.16 13.69 0.80
N ILE A 66 -15.26 13.81 -0.19
CA ILE A 66 -15.27 14.92 -1.15
C ILE A 66 -16.55 14.89 -2.00
N MET A 67 -16.93 13.74 -2.55
CA MET A 67 -18.14 13.59 -3.38
C MET A 67 -19.43 13.92 -2.60
N LEU A 68 -19.46 13.59 -1.31
CA LEU A 68 -20.58 13.90 -0.42
C LEU A 68 -20.54 15.32 0.15
N GLY A 69 -19.51 16.12 -0.18
CA GLY A 69 -19.35 17.50 0.29
C GLY A 69 -18.92 17.63 1.75
N ARG A 70 -18.44 16.55 2.38
CA ARG A 70 -17.90 16.55 3.75
C ARG A 70 -16.46 17.09 3.79
N LEU A 71 -15.73 16.91 2.70
CA LEU A 71 -14.40 17.49 2.49
C LEU A 71 -14.41 18.39 1.24
N PRO A 72 -13.65 19.50 1.24
CA PRO A 72 -13.51 20.33 0.06
C PRO A 72 -12.74 19.58 -1.02
N ALA A 73 -13.18 19.69 -2.28
CA ALA A 73 -12.39 19.23 -3.41
C ALA A 73 -11.10 20.04 -3.51
N GLY A 74 -9.97 19.36 -3.67
CA GLY A 74 -8.68 20.00 -3.88
C GLY A 74 -8.52 20.47 -5.33
N SER A 75 -7.60 21.41 -5.55
CA SER A 75 -7.19 21.87 -6.89
C SER A 75 -6.68 20.75 -7.82
N SER A 76 -6.27 19.62 -7.24
CA SER A 76 -5.70 18.46 -7.95
C SER A 76 -6.64 17.24 -7.95
N SER A 77 -7.90 17.37 -7.53
CA SER A 77 -8.83 16.25 -7.50
C SER A 77 -9.17 15.78 -8.92
N ARG A 78 -8.69 14.59 -9.29
CA ARG A 78 -8.79 14.05 -10.68
C ARG A 78 -9.12 12.55 -10.74
N ILE A 79 -9.96 12.05 -9.84
CA ILE A 79 -10.25 10.60 -9.79
C ILE A 79 -11.08 10.09 -10.99
N GLY A 80 -11.77 10.96 -11.73
CA GLY A 80 -12.38 10.65 -13.03
C GLY A 80 -13.40 9.51 -12.99
N LEU A 81 -14.69 9.86 -12.91
CA LEU A 81 -15.79 8.88 -12.95
C LEU A 81 -16.46 8.84 -14.34
N PRO A 82 -16.94 7.66 -14.79
CA PRO A 82 -17.82 7.57 -15.95
C PRO A 82 -19.10 8.41 -15.76
N LEU A 83 -19.60 9.02 -16.83
CA LEU A 83 -20.81 9.86 -16.79
C LEU A 83 -22.03 9.10 -16.25
N ASN A 84 -22.15 7.81 -16.55
CA ASN A 84 -23.23 6.97 -16.02
C ASN A 84 -23.16 6.86 -14.49
N SER A 85 -21.97 6.70 -13.91
CA SER A 85 -21.76 6.65 -12.46
C SER A 85 -22.19 7.97 -11.81
N VAL A 86 -21.86 9.11 -12.45
CA VAL A 86 -22.30 10.44 -11.99
C VAL A 86 -23.83 10.56 -12.02
N ALA A 87 -24.47 10.13 -13.11
CA ALA A 87 -25.93 10.15 -13.23
C ALA A 87 -26.60 9.29 -12.15
N MET A 88 -26.06 8.10 -11.87
CA MET A 88 -26.56 7.22 -10.80
C MET A 88 -26.40 7.86 -9.41
N LEU A 89 -25.27 8.54 -9.15
CA LEU A 89 -25.04 9.26 -7.89
C LEU A 89 -26.02 10.42 -7.66
N MET A 90 -26.32 11.18 -8.73
CA MET A 90 -27.27 12.29 -8.67
C MET A 90 -28.70 11.79 -8.42
N ASN A 91 -29.06 10.63 -8.96
CA ASN A 91 -30.39 10.03 -8.81
C ASN A 91 -30.54 9.12 -7.59
N ALA A 92 -29.46 8.85 -6.84
CA ALA A 92 -29.50 8.01 -5.65
C ALA A 92 -30.42 8.63 -4.58
N SER A 93 -31.36 7.82 -4.08
CA SER A 93 -32.39 8.24 -3.13
C SER A 93 -31.87 8.17 -1.69
N GLY A 94 -31.57 9.34 -1.11
CA GLY A 94 -31.12 9.47 0.27
C GLY A 94 -29.60 9.36 0.46
N ALA A 95 -29.13 9.81 1.62
CA ALA A 95 -27.69 9.95 1.91
C ALA A 95 -26.96 8.60 1.93
N ALA A 96 -27.56 7.57 2.54
CA ALA A 96 -26.95 6.24 2.64
C ALA A 96 -26.78 5.56 1.27
N ALA A 97 -27.80 5.65 0.40
CA ALA A 97 -27.72 5.10 -0.96
C ALA A 97 -26.65 5.81 -1.80
N ARG A 98 -26.53 7.13 -1.67
CA ARG A 98 -25.50 7.91 -2.35
C ARG A 98 -24.09 7.56 -1.87
N GLU A 99 -23.89 7.40 -0.56
CA GLU A 99 -22.61 7.00 0.00
C GLU A 99 -22.19 5.60 -0.47
N LEU A 100 -23.11 4.63 -0.45
CA LEU A 100 -22.85 3.28 -0.93
C LEU A 100 -22.49 3.27 -2.43
N ALA A 101 -23.27 3.98 -3.26
CA ALA A 101 -22.98 4.10 -4.68
C ALA A 101 -21.62 4.76 -4.94
N ALA A 102 -21.28 5.82 -4.19
CA ALA A 102 -20.00 6.50 -4.30
C ALA A 102 -18.84 5.55 -3.97
N LYS A 103 -18.95 4.80 -2.86
CA LYS A 103 -17.96 3.80 -2.47
C LYS A 103 -17.75 2.78 -3.58
N SER A 104 -18.82 2.23 -4.15
CA SER A 104 -18.70 1.24 -5.23
C SER A 104 -18.01 1.80 -6.48
N PHE A 105 -18.42 2.97 -6.97
CA PHE A 105 -17.85 3.54 -8.19
C PHE A 105 -16.39 3.98 -8.01
N PHE A 106 -16.05 4.58 -6.87
CA PHE A 106 -14.66 4.93 -6.59
C PHE A 106 -13.80 3.69 -6.35
N ALA A 107 -14.30 2.67 -5.65
CA ALA A 107 -13.55 1.43 -5.46
C ALA A 107 -13.26 0.74 -6.81
N GLU A 108 -14.25 0.64 -7.69
CA GLU A 108 -14.08 0.07 -9.04
C GLU A 108 -13.06 0.88 -9.86
N ARG A 109 -13.16 2.21 -9.84
CA ARG A 109 -12.23 3.09 -10.55
C ARG A 109 -10.81 3.00 -10.01
N LEU A 110 -10.64 2.98 -8.70
CA LEU A 110 -9.33 2.96 -8.06
C LEU A 110 -8.67 1.57 -8.15
N ALA A 111 -9.44 0.49 -8.28
CA ALA A 111 -8.89 -0.87 -8.39
C ALA A 111 -7.92 -1.10 -9.56
N THR A 112 -7.92 -0.23 -10.58
CA THR A 112 -6.97 -0.29 -11.70
C THR A 112 -5.66 0.45 -11.43
N GLU A 113 -5.56 1.15 -10.30
CA GLU A 113 -4.41 1.96 -9.92
C GLU A 113 -3.53 1.20 -8.94
N THR A 114 -2.25 1.55 -8.91
CA THR A 114 -1.28 0.95 -7.99
C THR A 114 -0.56 2.06 -7.23
N TYR A 115 -0.62 2.02 -5.91
CA TYR A 115 -0.11 3.04 -5.00
C TYR A 115 0.99 2.47 -4.12
N GLN A 116 2.09 2.10 -4.78
CA GLN A 116 3.23 1.48 -4.10
C GLN A 116 4.45 2.39 -4.07
N ARG A 117 4.83 2.99 -5.20
CA ARG A 117 6.00 3.87 -5.21
C ARG A 117 5.71 5.17 -4.45
N PRO A 118 6.74 5.78 -3.84
CA PRO A 118 6.56 7.02 -3.10
C PRO A 118 5.89 8.15 -3.89
N ASP A 119 6.23 8.30 -5.16
CA ASP A 119 5.66 9.36 -6.01
C ASP A 119 4.21 9.08 -6.40
N ASP A 120 3.87 7.81 -6.68
CA ASP A 120 2.49 7.39 -6.95
C ASP A 120 1.59 7.64 -5.73
N VAL A 121 2.10 7.33 -4.54
CA VAL A 121 1.40 7.58 -3.26
C VAL A 121 1.22 9.07 -3.01
N ALA A 122 2.25 9.88 -3.27
CA ALA A 122 2.15 11.33 -3.14
C ALA A 122 1.10 11.92 -4.10
N ALA A 123 1.07 11.44 -5.34
CA ALA A 123 0.08 11.85 -6.32
C ALA A 123 -1.34 11.43 -5.90
N ALA A 124 -1.52 10.18 -5.47
CA ALA A 124 -2.80 9.64 -5.02
C ALA A 124 -3.38 10.43 -3.83
N LEU A 125 -2.56 10.66 -2.80
CA LEU A 125 -2.95 11.43 -1.62
C LEU A 125 -3.25 12.90 -1.98
N ALA A 126 -2.49 13.50 -2.90
CA ALA A 126 -2.74 14.87 -3.36
C ALA A 126 -4.09 15.01 -4.10
N MET A 127 -4.55 13.98 -4.82
CA MET A 127 -5.87 13.98 -5.47
C MET A 127 -7.01 14.10 -4.46
N VAL A 128 -6.81 13.64 -3.23
CA VAL A 128 -7.80 13.67 -2.13
C VAL A 128 -7.47 14.70 -1.04
N GLY A 129 -6.67 15.70 -1.40
CA GLY A 129 -6.41 16.87 -0.56
C GLY A 129 -5.25 16.72 0.44
N VAL A 130 -4.56 15.59 0.48
CA VAL A 130 -3.39 15.38 1.34
C VAL A 130 -2.12 15.72 0.55
N LYS A 131 -1.62 16.94 0.72
CA LYS A 131 -0.49 17.48 -0.06
C LYS A 131 0.83 17.31 0.68
N ALA A 132 1.91 17.17 -0.09
CA ALA A 132 3.28 17.20 0.42
C ALA A 132 3.59 16.18 1.53
N ILE A 133 2.90 15.02 1.49
CA ILE A 133 2.90 14.02 2.58
C ILE A 133 4.30 13.64 3.05
N TRP A 134 5.25 13.45 2.14
CA TRP A 134 6.62 13.05 2.48
C TRP A 134 7.39 14.11 3.27
N SER A 135 7.29 15.38 2.88
CA SER A 135 7.91 16.50 3.63
C SER A 135 7.18 16.83 4.92
N THR A 136 5.89 16.48 5.01
CA THR A 136 5.09 16.71 6.20
C THR A 136 5.33 15.63 7.25
N ALA A 137 5.38 14.36 6.85
CA ALA A 137 5.49 13.21 7.75
C ALA A 137 6.94 12.89 8.15
N PHE A 138 7.93 13.27 7.34
CA PHE A 138 9.32 12.87 7.57
C PHE A 138 10.25 14.09 7.63
N LYS A 139 11.14 14.10 8.64
CA LYS A 139 12.24 15.09 8.72
C LYS A 139 13.16 15.03 7.51
N ASN A 140 13.41 13.84 6.98
CA ASN A 140 14.16 13.61 5.76
C ASN A 140 13.31 12.85 4.75
N ALA A 141 12.50 13.59 4.00
CA ALA A 141 11.61 13.06 2.97
C ALA A 141 12.37 12.21 1.93
N GLN A 142 13.55 12.65 1.49
CA GLN A 142 14.31 11.94 0.47
C GLN A 142 14.76 10.56 0.96
N GLN A 143 15.24 10.47 2.19
CA GLN A 143 15.65 9.20 2.78
C GLN A 143 14.46 8.23 2.92
N ALA A 144 13.31 8.71 3.39
CA ALA A 144 12.11 7.88 3.52
C ALA A 144 11.64 7.34 2.15
N LYS A 145 11.62 8.21 1.13
CA LYS A 145 11.27 7.81 -0.24
C LYS A 145 12.24 6.77 -0.81
N VAL A 146 13.55 6.94 -0.60
CA VAL A 146 14.56 5.98 -1.07
C VAL A 146 14.38 4.64 -0.37
N ALA A 147 14.20 4.62 0.96
CA ALA A 147 14.03 3.40 1.73
C ALA A 147 12.81 2.60 1.27
N LEU A 148 11.64 3.24 1.13
CA LEU A 148 10.44 2.57 0.60
C LEU A 148 10.63 2.16 -0.87
N GLY A 149 11.25 3.01 -1.69
CA GLY A 149 11.48 2.75 -3.11
C GLY A 149 12.26 1.46 -3.36
N VAL A 150 13.34 1.24 -2.61
CA VAL A 150 14.17 0.01 -2.71
C VAL A 150 13.33 -1.24 -2.42
N ILE A 151 12.43 -1.18 -1.43
CA ILE A 151 11.55 -2.31 -1.07
C ILE A 151 10.54 -2.58 -2.18
N VAL A 152 9.93 -1.54 -2.73
CA VAL A 152 8.97 -1.65 -3.86
C VAL A 152 9.67 -2.22 -5.11
N ASP A 153 10.89 -1.77 -5.40
CA ASP A 153 11.70 -2.30 -6.50
C ASP A 153 12.02 -3.78 -6.30
N ARG A 154 12.41 -4.16 -5.08
CA ARG A 154 12.65 -5.55 -4.71
C ARG A 154 11.40 -6.41 -4.91
N ARG A 155 10.24 -5.93 -4.46
CA ARG A 155 8.96 -6.61 -4.67
C ARG A 155 8.63 -6.78 -6.15
N ASN A 156 8.83 -5.75 -6.96
CA ASN A 156 8.62 -5.82 -8.41
C ASN A 156 9.49 -6.90 -9.05
N LYS A 157 10.73 -7.01 -8.61
CA LYS A 157 11.65 -8.04 -9.08
C LYS A 157 11.17 -9.45 -8.71
N ILE A 158 10.71 -9.65 -7.47
CA ILE A 158 10.14 -10.93 -7.02
C ILE A 158 8.95 -11.33 -7.89
N VAL A 159 7.99 -10.41 -8.08
CA VAL A 159 6.72 -10.73 -8.76
C VAL A 159 6.88 -10.84 -10.28
N HIS A 160 7.64 -9.95 -10.92
CA HIS A 160 7.70 -9.85 -12.37
C HIS A 160 8.91 -10.55 -13.00
N GLN A 161 9.94 -10.85 -12.20
CA GLN A 161 11.20 -11.42 -12.70
C GLN A 161 11.63 -12.65 -11.91
N CYS A 162 10.72 -13.26 -11.14
CA CYS A 162 11.00 -14.41 -10.27
C CYS A 162 12.21 -14.21 -9.35
N ASP A 163 12.51 -12.95 -9.01
CA ASP A 163 13.68 -12.54 -8.25
C ASP A 163 15.07 -12.91 -8.82
N TYR A 164 15.16 -13.22 -10.11
CA TYR A 164 16.42 -13.65 -10.75
C TYR A 164 17.54 -12.63 -10.61
N ASP A 165 18.73 -13.10 -10.26
CA ASP A 165 19.93 -12.26 -10.18
C ASP A 165 20.45 -11.91 -11.59
N PRO A 166 20.48 -10.63 -11.98
CA PRO A 166 20.95 -10.22 -13.30
C PRO A 166 22.47 -10.37 -13.47
N ILE A 167 23.22 -10.48 -12.37
CA ILE A 167 24.68 -10.63 -12.37
C ILE A 167 25.06 -12.11 -12.43
N PHE A 168 24.26 -12.98 -11.78
CA PHE A 168 24.52 -14.42 -11.68
C PHE A 168 23.38 -15.26 -12.28
N PRO A 169 23.46 -15.57 -13.59
CA PRO A 169 22.42 -16.34 -14.28
C PRO A 169 22.08 -17.66 -13.59
N GLY A 170 20.78 -17.95 -13.46
CA GLY A 170 20.28 -19.17 -12.83
C GLY A 170 20.17 -19.11 -11.30
N THR A 171 20.52 -17.98 -10.68
CA THR A 171 20.32 -17.77 -9.24
C THR A 171 19.25 -16.72 -8.98
N VAL A 172 18.64 -16.78 -7.80
CA VAL A 172 17.78 -15.71 -7.28
C VAL A 172 18.61 -14.82 -6.37
N THR A 173 18.28 -13.53 -6.30
CA THR A 173 19.00 -12.63 -5.41
C THR A 173 18.75 -13.03 -3.94
N SER A 174 19.82 -12.99 -3.15
CA SER A 174 19.80 -13.36 -1.74
C SER A 174 18.78 -12.53 -0.94
N LEU A 175 18.12 -13.17 0.01
CA LEU A 175 17.23 -12.52 0.96
C LEU A 175 17.25 -13.28 2.28
N LEU A 176 17.79 -12.65 3.33
CA LEU A 176 17.81 -13.18 4.68
C LEU A 176 16.50 -12.85 5.40
N SER A 177 16.21 -13.58 6.48
CA SER A 177 15.07 -13.25 7.35
C SER A 177 15.18 -11.84 7.94
N SER A 178 16.39 -11.38 8.29
CA SER A 178 16.64 -10.01 8.75
C SER A 178 16.28 -8.98 7.70
N ASP A 179 16.66 -9.20 6.44
CA ASP A 179 16.36 -8.28 5.34
C ASP A 179 14.86 -8.10 5.16
N ALA A 180 14.09 -9.19 5.28
CA ALA A 180 12.64 -9.16 5.23
C ALA A 180 12.05 -8.41 6.45
N ILE A 181 12.52 -8.69 7.65
CA ILE A 181 12.06 -8.00 8.87
C ILE A 181 12.34 -6.50 8.80
N ASP A 182 13.52 -6.10 8.35
CA ASP A 182 13.90 -4.70 8.19
C ASP A 182 13.00 -4.01 7.15
N ALA A 183 12.72 -4.67 6.01
CA ALA A 183 11.81 -4.15 5.00
C ALA A 183 10.38 -3.97 5.55
N LEU A 184 9.86 -4.96 6.29
CA LEU A 184 8.56 -4.87 6.97
C LEU A 184 8.54 -3.72 7.98
N GLY A 185 9.64 -3.50 8.72
CA GLY A 185 9.83 -2.38 9.63
C GLY A 185 9.73 -1.04 8.92
N VAL A 186 10.45 -0.86 7.81
CA VAL A 186 10.40 0.38 7.01
C VAL A 186 8.99 0.66 6.49
N VAL A 187 8.27 -0.36 5.99
CA VAL A 187 6.88 -0.20 5.53
C VAL A 187 5.96 0.19 6.68
N SER A 188 6.08 -0.49 7.82
CA SER A 188 5.33 -0.21 9.05
C SER A 188 5.56 1.22 9.54
N ASP A 189 6.82 1.63 9.68
CA ASP A 189 7.19 2.97 10.14
C ASP A 189 6.69 4.05 9.17
N THR A 190 6.71 3.75 7.87
CA THR A 190 6.21 4.65 6.84
C THR A 190 4.71 4.91 7.01
N VAL A 191 3.90 3.85 7.21
CA VAL A 191 2.45 4.00 7.44
C VAL A 191 2.19 4.80 8.71
N HIS A 192 2.84 4.47 9.82
CA HIS A 192 2.67 5.17 11.09
C HIS A 192 3.06 6.66 11.00
N ALA A 193 4.07 7.01 10.20
CA ALA A 193 4.47 8.38 10.00
C ALA A 193 3.43 9.17 9.19
N ILE A 194 2.80 8.57 8.16
CA ILE A 194 1.85 9.28 7.31
C ILE A 194 0.41 9.30 7.86
N ASP A 195 -0.01 8.29 8.62
CA ASP A 195 -1.39 8.12 9.09
C ASP A 195 -1.98 9.36 9.79
N PRO A 196 -1.25 10.06 10.68
CA PRO A 196 -1.78 11.25 11.36
C PRO A 196 -2.22 12.37 10.40
N TYR A 197 -1.66 12.41 9.20
CA TYR A 197 -1.93 13.44 8.18
C TYR A 197 -2.97 13.02 7.14
N CYS A 198 -3.41 11.77 7.18
CA CYS A 198 -4.39 11.21 6.26
C CYS A 198 -5.84 11.26 6.80
N ARG A 199 -6.00 11.70 8.06
CA ARG A 199 -7.29 11.77 8.77
C ARG A 199 -8.19 12.92 8.32
#